data_AF-A0A1M5HEC6-F1
#
_entry.id   AF-A0A1M5HEC6-F1
#
_cell.length_a   1.000
_cell.length_b   1.000
_cell.length_c   1.000
_cell.angle_alpha   90.00
_cell.angle_beta   90.00
_cell.angle_gamma   90.00
#
_symmetry.space_group_name_H-M   'P 1'
#
loop_
_entity.id
_entity.type
_entity.pdbx_description
1 polymer ?
#
loop_
_entity_poly.entity_id
_entity_poly.type
_entity_poly.pdbx_seq_one_letter_code
_entity_poly.pdbx_strand_id
1 'polypeptide(L)' 'MTEPSRPRPVPGPPRPGPVADPARASASVLEGLDERPVAEHVAVFEAEHDRLARELATIDQL' A
#
# COMPACT_ATOMS: atom_id res chain seq x y z
N MET A 1 -23.93 -46.58 24.15
CA MET A 1 -24.37 -45.23 23.76
C MET A 1 -23.11 -44.37 23.67
N THR A 2 -22.43 -44.34 22.51
CA THR A 2 -21.21 -43.54 22.34
C THR A 2 -21.62 -42.15 21.88
N GLU A 3 -21.30 -41.13 22.68
CA GLU A 3 -21.61 -39.73 22.40
C GLU A 3 -20.67 -39.19 21.31
N PRO A 4 -21.17 -38.48 20.28
CA PRO A 4 -20.32 -37.97 19.21
C PRO A 4 -19.57 -36.71 19.69
N SER A 5 -18.24 -36.83 19.79
CA SER A 5 -17.33 -35.73 20.11
C SER A 5 -17.51 -34.59 19.10
N ARG A 6 -17.92 -33.39 19.56
CA ARG A 6 -18.08 -32.22 18.69
C ARG A 6 -16.69 -31.66 18.33
N PRO A 7 -16.36 -31.46 17.04
CA PRO A 7 -15.07 -30.92 16.65
C PRO A 7 -14.92 -29.47 17.13
N ARG A 8 -13.78 -29.15 17.75
CA ARG A 8 -13.45 -27.77 18.15
C ARG A 8 -13.16 -26.91 16.92
N PRO A 9 -13.57 -25.62 16.89
CA PRO A 9 -13.19 -24.71 15.82
C PRO A 9 -11.67 -24.55 15.79
N VAL A 10 -11.07 -24.74 14.61
CA VAL A 10 -9.65 -24.45 14.40
C VAL A 10 -9.46 -22.94 14.27
N PRO A 11 -8.44 -22.34 14.92
CA PRO A 11 -8.07 -20.95 14.68
C PRO A 11 -7.81 -20.73 13.19
N GLY A 12 -8.54 -19.79 12.61
CA GLY A 12 -8.37 -19.43 11.20
C GLY A 12 -7.00 -18.78 10.94
N PRO A 13 -6.56 -18.76 9.67
CA PRO A 13 -5.32 -18.09 9.30
C PRO A 13 -5.35 -16.61 9.72
N PRO A 14 -4.19 -16.03 10.09
CA PRO A 14 -4.11 -14.63 10.48
C PRO A 14 -4.62 -13.75 9.33
N ARG A 15 -5.54 -12.84 9.65
CA ARG A 15 -5.98 -11.84 8.67
C ARG A 15 -4.82 -10.89 8.40
N PRO A 16 -4.53 -10.53 7.14
CA PRO A 16 -3.58 -9.47 6.84
C PRO A 16 -3.98 -8.21 7.60
N GLY A 17 -3.05 -7.67 8.39
CA GLY A 17 -3.21 -6.36 9.02
C GLY A 17 -3.24 -5.25 7.96
N PRO A 18 -3.61 -4.01 8.34
CA PRO A 18 -3.57 -2.89 7.40
C PRO A 18 -2.13 -2.64 6.97
N VAL A 19 -1.76 -3.16 5.80
CA VAL A 19 -0.57 -2.74 5.08
C VAL A 19 -0.88 -1.40 4.44
N ALA A 20 -0.03 -0.39 4.66
CA ALA A 20 -0.15 0.88 3.96
C ALA A 20 0.09 0.61 2.47
N ASP A 21 -0.92 0.88 1.65
CA ASP A 21 -0.81 0.74 0.20
C ASP A 21 -0.05 1.95 -0.37
N PRO A 22 1.18 1.77 -0.90
CA PRO A 22 1.98 2.87 -1.42
C PRO A 22 1.29 3.55 -2.61
N ALA A 23 0.51 2.82 -3.42
CA ALA A 23 -0.24 3.39 -4.53
C ALA A 23 -1.33 4.35 -4.03
N ARG A 24 -1.99 4.00 -2.92
CA ARG A 24 -2.97 4.87 -2.28
C ARG A 24 -2.32 6.13 -1.69
N ALA A 25 -1.13 6.01 -1.12
CA ALA A 25 -0.39 7.15 -0.58
C ALA A 25 0.01 8.14 -1.69
N SER A 26 0.53 7.65 -2.82
CA SER A 26 0.87 8.51 -3.96
C SER A 26 -0.36 9.13 -4.62
N ALA A 27 -1.49 8.39 -4.72
CA ALA A 27 -2.74 8.96 -5.25
C ALA A 27 -3.18 10.21 -4.48
N SER A 28 -3.10 10.20 -3.14
CA SER A 28 -3.45 11.36 -2.32
C SER A 28 -2.53 12.56 -2.50
N VAL A 29 -1.25 12.35 -2.83
CA VAL A 29 -0.30 13.46 -3.10
C VAL A 29 -0.59 14.12 -4.46
N LEU A 30 -1.16 13.35 -5.40
CA LEU A 30 -1.46 13.79 -6.76
C LEU A 30 -2.88 14.40 -6.91
N GLU A 31 -3.66 14.48 -5.83
CA GLU A 31 -4.99 15.10 -5.85
C GLU A 31 -4.90 16.63 -6.04
N GLY A 32 -5.75 17.18 -6.91
CA GLY A 32 -5.88 18.64 -7.14
C GLY A 32 -4.76 19.28 -7.99
N LEU A 33 -3.97 18.49 -8.72
CA LEU A 33 -2.92 19.01 -9.59
C LEU A 33 -3.45 19.76 -10.82
N ASP A 34 -4.69 19.51 -11.21
CA ASP A 34 -5.38 20.18 -12.32
C ASP A 34 -5.68 21.66 -12.04
N GLU A 35 -5.76 22.05 -10.77
CA GLU A 35 -5.94 23.44 -10.35
C GLU A 35 -4.62 24.22 -10.22
N ARG A 36 -3.48 23.53 -10.37
CA ARG A 36 -2.14 24.11 -10.14
C ARG A 36 -1.46 24.53 -11.44
N PRO A 37 -0.54 25.51 -11.39
CA PRO A 37 0.31 25.83 -12.54
C PRO A 37 1.12 24.60 -12.99
N VAL A 38 1.35 24.47 -14.30
CA VAL A 38 2.07 23.32 -14.89
C VAL A 38 3.45 23.11 -14.26
N ALA A 39 4.17 24.19 -13.94
CA ALA A 39 5.48 24.09 -13.29
C ALA A 39 5.41 23.40 -11.93
N GLU A 40 4.35 23.67 -11.15
CA GLU A 40 4.12 23.04 -9.86
C GLU A 40 3.66 21.59 -10.01
N HIS A 41 2.81 21.32 -11.00
CA HIS A 41 2.36 19.98 -11.35
C HIS A 41 3.58 19.08 -11.64
N VAL A 42 4.47 19.52 -12.52
CA VAL A 42 5.70 18.78 -12.84
C VAL A 42 6.56 18.56 -11.59
N ALA A 43 6.76 19.59 -10.77
CA ALA A 43 7.56 19.47 -9.55
C ALA A 43 7.05 18.39 -8.58
N VAL A 44 5.72 18.22 -8.48
CA VAL A 44 5.12 17.18 -7.63
C VAL A 44 5.35 15.79 -8.20
N PHE A 45 5.19 15.62 -9.52
CA PHE A 45 5.45 14.34 -10.17
C PHE A 45 6.91 13.92 -10.06
N GLU A 46 7.85 14.84 -10.27
CA GLU A 46 9.28 14.55 -10.13
C GLU A 46 9.62 14.14 -8.70
N ALA A 47 9.05 14.82 -7.69
CA ALA A 47 9.26 14.46 -6.29
C ALA A 47 8.72 13.06 -5.93
N GLU A 48 7.51 12.72 -6.40
CA GLU A 48 6.93 11.38 -6.18
C GLU A 48 7.67 10.29 -6.97
N HIS A 49 8.12 10.60 -8.19
CA HIS A 49 8.95 9.71 -8.99
C HIS A 49 10.27 9.40 -8.29
N ASP A 50 10.97 10.42 -7.79
CA ASP A 50 12.21 10.26 -7.03
C ASP A 50 12.03 9.42 -5.77
N ARG A 51 10.91 9.61 -5.06
CA ARG A 51 10.55 8.80 -3.90
C ARG A 51 10.37 7.33 -4.30
N LEU A 52 9.56 7.06 -5.33
CA LEU A 52 9.27 5.70 -5.79
C LEU A 52 10.53 5.02 -6.32
N ALA A 53 11.39 5.75 -7.03
CA ALA A 53 12.68 5.23 -7.51
C ALA A 53 13.58 4.77 -6.36
N ARG A 54 13.63 5.50 -5.24
CA ARG A 54 14.39 5.09 -4.03
C ARG A 54 13.78 3.86 -3.36
N GLU A 55 12.46 3.78 -3.30
CA GLU A 55 11.74 2.63 -2.74
C GLU A 55 12.01 1.36 -3.56
N LEU A 56 11.90 1.45 -4.89
CA LEU A 56 12.21 0.34 -5.79
C LEU A 56 13.69 -0.06 -5.76
N ALA A 57 14.61 0.91 -5.68
CA ALA A 57 16.03 0.63 -5.54
C ALA A 57 16.38 -0.14 -4.26
N THR A 58 15.53 -0.07 -3.23
CA THR A 58 15.70 -0.85 -1.99
C THR A 58 15.25 -2.30 -2.18
N ILE A 59 14.25 -2.55 -3.02
CA ILE A 59 13.76 -3.91 -3.33
C ILE A 59 14.77 -4.66 -4.20
N ASP A 60 15.40 -3.98 -5.17
CA ASP A 60 16.38 -4.57 -6.10
C ASP A 60 17.68 -5.04 -5.42
N GLN A 61 17.92 -4.65 -4.16
CA GLN A 61 19.09 -5.03 -3.36
C GLN A 61 18.91 -6.34 -2.54
N LEU A 62 17.73 -6.98 -2.62
CA LEU A 62 17.39 -8.22 -1.92
C LEU A 62 17.55 -9.45 -2.83
#